data_AF-A0A0G1H9W1-F1
#
_entry.id   AF-A0A0G1H9W1-F1
#
_cell.length_a   1.000
_cell.length_b   1.000
_cell.length_c   1.000
_cell.angle_alpha   90.00
_cell.angle_beta   90.00
_cell.angle_gamma   90.00
#
_symmetry.space_group_name_H-M   'P 1'
#
loop_
_entity.id
_entity.type
_entity.pdbx_description
1 polymer ?
#
loop_
_entity_poly.entity_id
_entity_poly.type
_entity_poly.pdbx_seq_one_letter_code
_entity_poly.pdbx_strand_id
1 'polypeptide(L)'
;MNTRKVYLIWFFLFIFIPLIGSAKIDDSHIRSVVQILIYDNYSKEYISSGSGVSIGGTRVLTNYHVVEDIIKQPSRFLAIICLTQNSQSTPDCSYTAHAYYKYGIAGTSAEYQEELDLAVIYVNNKKDTNGTWKSIADLPMSEFSFDSINPALYGYSMTNIQLGDEIQTLGFPDYGNNTITYSNGVVSNFWMDDGDFFKDHDGVLAIGTSAKISHGSSGGAAFDKDGYLLGITSAEILDGNGSFLSGVIIPITTFNWWWEKVLGYEIIDGVGYTTGSISKEMFCKILYKDYDKLHNTCVCPKGYTENSNQECIAGSTPGSDVKIDNSTSLKIDPQLTNRLKGYILLQVQSQGEAWYVNSVDGKRYYMKDGSTAYEMMRKFALGITNSDLAKIPQQGEDKAYLSALSNLKGKILLQVESHGEAWYVHPKTGIRYYMKDGEAAYALMRYHSLGITNADLDKIPEGIL
;
A
#
# COMPACT_ATOMS: atom_id res chain seq x y z
N MET A 1 -77.58 11.21 36.24
CA MET A 1 -76.70 10.65 35.20
C MET A 1 -76.07 11.80 34.44
N ASN A 2 -74.81 12.13 34.71
CA ASN A 2 -74.09 13.21 34.04
C ASN A 2 -72.79 12.61 33.48
N THR A 3 -72.78 12.30 32.19
CA THR A 3 -71.67 11.64 31.49
C THR A 3 -70.56 12.65 31.21
N ARG A 4 -69.50 12.66 32.00
CA ARG A 4 -68.24 13.33 31.64
C ARG A 4 -67.45 12.44 30.67
N LYS A 5 -67.30 12.88 29.43
CA LYS A 5 -66.33 12.31 28.49
C LYS A 5 -64.92 12.73 28.91
N VAL A 6 -64.07 11.77 29.25
CA VAL A 6 -62.64 11.98 29.45
C VAL A 6 -61.96 11.71 28.10
N TYR A 7 -61.35 12.73 27.51
CA TYR A 7 -60.50 12.58 26.33
C TYR A 7 -59.07 12.32 26.81
N LEU A 8 -58.56 11.11 26.59
CA LEU A 8 -57.13 10.82 26.71
C LEU A 8 -56.41 11.39 25.48
N ILE A 9 -55.67 12.49 25.66
CA ILE A 9 -54.76 13.01 24.64
C ILE A 9 -53.45 12.23 24.79
N TRP A 10 -53.18 11.34 23.84
CA TRP A 10 -51.87 10.70 23.71
C TRP A 10 -50.88 11.70 23.15
N PHE A 11 -50.01 12.23 24.00
CA PHE A 11 -48.85 13.02 23.58
C PHE A 11 -47.80 12.03 23.01
N PHE A 12 -47.79 11.84 21.69
CA PHE A 12 -46.66 11.20 21.02
C PHE A 12 -45.48 12.17 21.08
N LEU A 13 -44.56 11.92 22.02
CA LEU A 13 -43.25 12.56 22.02
C LEU A 13 -42.50 12.02 20.79
N PHE A 14 -42.58 12.74 19.66
CA PHE A 14 -41.70 12.50 18.53
C PHE A 14 -40.29 12.89 18.97
N ILE A 15 -39.50 11.89 19.35
CA ILE A 15 -38.05 12.04 19.44
C ILE A 15 -37.60 12.24 17.99
N PHE A 16 -37.36 13.49 17.60
CA PHE A 16 -36.60 13.82 16.41
C PHE A 16 -35.18 13.33 16.65
N ILE A 17 -34.92 12.07 16.29
CA ILE A 17 -33.55 11.63 16.03
C ILE A 17 -33.16 12.40 14.77
N PRO A 18 -32.15 13.29 14.82
CA PRO A 18 -31.66 13.89 13.60
C PRO A 18 -31.20 12.73 12.71
N LEU A 19 -31.87 12.57 11.56
CA LEU A 19 -31.29 11.83 10.45
C LEU A 19 -29.98 12.53 10.16
N ILE A 20 -28.87 11.91 10.58
CA ILE A 20 -27.54 12.30 10.14
C ILE A 20 -27.60 12.18 8.62
N GLY A 21 -27.62 13.33 7.94
CA GLY A 21 -27.65 13.37 6.48
C GLY A 21 -26.48 12.59 5.91
N SER A 22 -26.73 11.87 4.82
CA SER A 22 -25.71 11.12 4.06
C SER A 22 -24.49 12.01 3.80
N ALA A 23 -23.30 11.46 4.01
CA ALA A 23 -22.07 12.13 3.60
C ALA A 23 -22.00 12.06 2.06
N LYS A 24 -22.53 13.10 1.42
CA LYS A 24 -22.38 13.38 -0.01
C LYS A 24 -20.91 13.67 -0.33
N ILE A 25 -20.45 13.34 -1.55
CA ILE A 25 -19.16 13.81 -2.09
C ILE A 25 -18.92 15.26 -1.69
N ASP A 26 -17.84 15.46 -0.93
CA ASP A 26 -17.41 16.75 -0.43
C ASP A 26 -16.11 17.20 -1.09
N ASP A 27 -15.62 18.36 -0.68
CA ASP A 27 -14.41 18.96 -1.21
C ASP A 27 -13.15 18.09 -1.02
N SER A 28 -13.10 17.25 0.02
CA SER A 28 -11.96 16.36 0.25
C SER A 28 -11.92 15.22 -0.77
N HIS A 29 -13.08 14.66 -1.11
CA HIS A 29 -13.21 13.68 -2.19
C HIS A 29 -12.80 14.30 -3.53
N ILE A 30 -13.27 15.51 -3.82
CA ILE A 30 -12.95 16.25 -5.04
C ILE A 30 -11.43 16.50 -5.16
N ARG A 31 -10.78 16.97 -4.09
CA ARG A 31 -9.34 17.27 -4.09
C ARG A 31 -8.45 16.04 -4.06
N SER A 32 -8.99 14.88 -3.67
CA SER A 32 -8.25 13.61 -3.70
C SER A 32 -8.10 13.01 -5.11
N VAL A 33 -8.95 13.41 -6.06
CA VAL A 33 -8.87 12.96 -7.45
C VAL A 33 -8.04 13.94 -8.25
N VAL A 34 -7.09 13.44 -9.04
CA VAL A 34 -6.16 14.23 -9.84
C VAL A 34 -6.33 13.90 -11.32
N GLN A 35 -5.95 14.84 -12.18
CA GLN A 35 -5.79 14.56 -13.61
C GLN A 35 -4.36 14.11 -13.88
N ILE A 36 -4.19 13.15 -14.77
CA ILE A 36 -2.89 12.66 -15.23
C ILE A 36 -2.80 12.96 -16.72
N LEU A 37 -1.74 13.66 -17.14
CA LEU A 37 -1.45 13.92 -18.54
C LEU A 37 -0.10 13.30 -18.89
N ILE A 38 -0.05 12.51 -19.96
CA ILE A 38 1.20 11.90 -20.45
C ILE A 38 1.80 12.81 -21.51
N TYR A 39 2.99 13.31 -21.21
CA TYR A 39 3.76 14.20 -22.08
C TYR A 39 4.94 13.45 -22.70
N ASP A 40 5.07 13.52 -24.03
CA ASP A 40 6.20 12.97 -24.76
C ASP A 40 7.30 14.02 -24.89
N ASN A 41 8.42 13.82 -24.18
CA ASN A 41 9.56 14.73 -24.23
C ASN A 41 10.22 14.80 -25.61
N TYR A 42 10.00 13.82 -26.48
CA TYR A 42 10.54 13.79 -27.83
C TYR A 42 9.68 14.63 -28.79
N SER A 43 8.38 14.33 -28.92
CA SER A 43 7.48 15.08 -29.80
C SER A 43 7.08 16.46 -29.27
N LYS A 44 7.24 16.68 -27.96
CA LYS A 44 6.80 17.88 -27.22
C LYS A 44 5.29 18.06 -27.12
N GLU A 45 4.55 16.96 -27.17
CA GLU A 45 3.07 16.94 -27.14
C GLU A 45 2.53 16.13 -25.96
N TYR A 46 1.30 16.46 -25.55
CA TYR A 46 0.50 15.60 -24.68
C TYR A 46 -0.16 14.54 -25.54
N ILE A 47 0.06 13.27 -25.22
CA ILE A 47 -0.35 12.14 -26.06
C ILE A 47 -1.53 11.36 -25.49
N SER A 48 -1.75 11.45 -24.17
CA SER A 48 -2.82 10.75 -23.48
C SER A 48 -3.16 11.45 -22.17
N SER A 49 -4.35 11.17 -21.66
CA SER A 49 -4.83 11.69 -20.38
C SER A 49 -5.66 10.64 -19.64
N GLY A 50 -5.63 10.72 -18.32
CA GLY A 50 -6.44 9.93 -17.42
C GLY A 50 -6.66 10.66 -16.11
N SER A 51 -7.10 9.90 -15.12
CA SER A 51 -7.35 10.33 -13.76
C SER A 51 -6.52 9.50 -12.79
N GLY A 52 -6.43 9.97 -11.54
CA GLY A 52 -5.78 9.26 -10.45
C GLY A 52 -6.44 9.58 -9.12
N VAL A 53 -6.24 8.72 -8.13
CA VAL A 53 -6.69 8.92 -6.76
C VAL A 53 -5.48 9.04 -5.86
N SER A 54 -5.33 10.14 -5.14
CA SER A 54 -4.27 10.28 -4.15
C SER A 54 -4.59 9.41 -2.94
N ILE A 55 -3.67 8.49 -2.63
CA ILE A 55 -3.81 7.53 -1.52
C ILE A 55 -2.86 7.82 -0.35
N GLY A 56 -2.22 9.00 -0.37
CA GLY A 56 -1.34 9.49 0.69
C GLY A 56 0.15 9.29 0.41
N GLY A 57 0.98 10.10 1.07
CA GLY A 57 2.44 10.04 0.97
C GLY A 57 2.99 10.07 -0.46
N THR A 58 2.57 11.08 -1.24
CA THR A 58 2.91 11.32 -2.66
C THR A 58 2.39 10.29 -3.68
N ARG A 59 1.68 9.26 -3.22
CA ARG A 59 1.17 8.19 -4.07
C ARG A 59 -0.14 8.58 -4.74
N VAL A 60 -0.24 8.21 -6.00
CA VAL A 60 -1.47 8.27 -6.80
C VAL A 60 -1.72 6.88 -7.37
N LEU A 61 -2.87 6.32 -7.01
CA LEU A 61 -3.42 5.10 -7.59
C LEU A 61 -4.11 5.45 -8.91
N THR A 62 -3.86 4.68 -9.96
CA THR A 62 -4.47 4.85 -11.27
C THR A 62 -4.49 3.51 -12.02
N ASN A 63 -4.96 3.52 -13.27
CA ASN A 63 -4.87 2.34 -14.13
C ASN A 63 -3.49 2.19 -14.75
N TYR A 64 -3.07 0.95 -14.99
CA TYR A 64 -1.81 0.67 -15.69
C TYR A 64 -1.81 1.28 -17.08
N HIS A 65 -2.90 1.14 -17.86
CA HIS A 65 -2.97 1.68 -19.22
C HIS A 65 -2.87 3.21 -19.28
N VAL A 66 -3.17 3.93 -18.19
CA VAL A 66 -3.02 5.39 -18.12
C VAL A 66 -1.55 5.78 -18.06
N VAL A 67 -0.69 4.95 -17.46
CA VAL A 67 0.71 5.25 -17.15
C VAL A 67 1.70 4.25 -17.77
N GLU A 68 1.23 3.35 -18.61
CA GLU A 68 2.01 2.31 -19.28
C GLU A 68 3.23 2.89 -20.00
N ASP A 69 3.06 4.01 -20.70
CA ASP A 69 4.13 4.69 -21.43
C ASP A 69 5.28 5.12 -20.52
N ILE A 70 4.98 5.69 -19.35
CA ILE A 70 6.01 6.13 -18.39
C ILE A 70 6.67 4.94 -17.67
N ILE A 71 6.00 3.78 -17.60
CA ILE A 71 6.57 2.53 -17.09
C ILE A 71 7.49 1.90 -18.14
N LYS A 72 7.05 1.81 -19.40
CA LYS A 72 7.82 1.14 -20.46
C LYS A 72 8.97 2.00 -20.99
N GLN A 73 8.80 3.32 -21.05
CA GLN A 73 9.79 4.27 -21.59
C GLN A 73 9.93 5.53 -20.72
N PRO A 74 10.37 5.39 -19.45
CA PRO A 74 10.46 6.50 -18.50
C PRO A 74 11.40 7.66 -18.91
N SER A 75 12.34 7.42 -19.83
CA SER A 75 13.23 8.47 -20.34
C SER A 75 12.57 9.35 -21.41
N ARG A 76 11.50 8.87 -22.03
CA ARG A 76 10.76 9.58 -23.08
C ARG A 76 9.51 10.24 -22.53
N PHE A 77 8.71 9.51 -21.78
CA PHE A 77 7.42 9.98 -21.31
C PHE A 77 7.50 10.51 -19.89
N LEU A 78 6.70 11.54 -19.62
CA LEU A 78 6.58 12.17 -18.32
C LEU A 78 5.11 12.27 -17.95
N ALA A 79 4.75 11.85 -16.74
CA ALA A 79 3.42 12.11 -16.21
C ALA A 79 3.38 13.50 -15.57
N ILE A 80 2.56 14.39 -16.13
CA ILE A 80 2.17 15.65 -15.52
C ILE A 80 0.92 15.39 -14.68
N ILE A 81 0.99 15.79 -13.41
CA ILE A 81 -0.10 15.62 -12.45
C ILE A 81 -0.76 16.98 -12.24
N CYS A 82 -2.07 17.02 -12.42
CA CYS A 82 -2.87 18.21 -12.16
C CYS A 82 -3.74 18.04 -10.93
N LEU A 83 -3.48 18.83 -9.90
CA LEU A 83 -4.20 18.74 -8.64
C LEU A 83 -5.52 19.52 -8.70
N THR A 84 -6.60 18.83 -8.37
CA THR A 84 -7.92 19.44 -8.25
C THR A 84 -7.96 20.38 -7.05
N GLN A 85 -8.39 21.61 -7.27
CA GLN A 85 -8.56 22.61 -6.19
C GLN A 85 -10.02 22.70 -5.75
N ASN A 86 -10.94 22.65 -6.70
CA ASN A 86 -12.39 22.64 -6.51
C ASN A 86 -13.08 22.14 -7.79
N SER A 87 -14.39 21.99 -7.76
CA SER A 87 -15.20 21.45 -8.86
C SER A 87 -15.40 22.39 -10.05
N GLN A 88 -15.02 23.66 -9.96
CA GLN A 88 -15.34 24.70 -10.96
C GLN A 88 -14.10 25.29 -11.63
N SER A 89 -12.90 24.86 -11.26
CA SER A 89 -11.65 25.36 -11.81
C SER A 89 -10.86 24.25 -12.49
N THR A 90 -10.11 24.61 -13.53
CA THR A 90 -9.09 23.73 -14.10
C THR A 90 -8.06 23.35 -13.03
N PRO A 91 -7.56 22.11 -13.02
CA PRO A 91 -6.63 21.64 -12.01
C PRO A 91 -5.24 22.29 -12.17
N ASP A 92 -4.47 22.31 -11.09
CA ASP A 92 -3.09 22.83 -11.07
C ASP A 92 -2.10 21.78 -11.60
N CYS A 93 -1.77 21.87 -12.90
CA CYS A 93 -0.84 20.99 -13.62
C CYS A 93 0.64 21.27 -13.36
N SER A 94 0.99 21.79 -12.18
CA SER A 94 2.36 22.15 -11.82
C SER A 94 3.15 21.00 -11.20
N TYR A 95 2.77 19.74 -11.39
CA TYR A 95 3.43 18.59 -10.75
C TYR A 95 3.84 17.53 -11.75
N THR A 96 4.87 16.74 -11.41
CA THR A 96 5.21 15.52 -12.14
C THR A 96 5.17 14.31 -11.24
N ALA A 97 4.97 13.14 -11.84
CA ALA A 97 5.12 11.86 -11.17
C ALA A 97 6.00 10.88 -11.96
N HIS A 98 6.58 9.93 -11.24
CA HIS A 98 7.31 8.80 -11.79
C HIS A 98 6.60 7.50 -11.42
N ALA A 99 6.69 6.50 -12.29
CA ALA A 99 6.22 5.15 -12.00
C ALA A 99 7.08 4.41 -10.98
N TYR A 100 8.31 4.87 -10.76
CA TYR A 100 9.28 4.26 -9.86
C TYR A 100 9.41 5.10 -8.61
N TYR A 101 9.24 4.48 -7.45
CA TYR A 101 9.37 5.16 -6.17
C TYR A 101 10.77 5.77 -5.94
N LYS A 102 11.80 5.20 -6.56
CA LYS A 102 13.20 5.64 -6.51
C LYS A 102 13.79 5.70 -7.93
N TYR A 103 13.50 6.79 -8.63
CA TYR A 103 13.91 6.96 -10.01
C TYR A 103 15.43 7.12 -10.15
N GLY A 104 16.11 6.09 -10.68
CA GLY A 104 17.56 6.11 -10.92
C GLY A 104 18.39 5.18 -10.04
N ILE A 105 17.75 4.40 -9.14
CA ILE A 105 18.40 3.36 -8.34
C ILE A 105 18.20 1.98 -8.99
N ALA A 106 19.29 1.24 -9.16
CA ALA A 106 19.23 -0.14 -9.64
C ALA A 106 18.45 -1.02 -8.64
N GLY A 107 17.40 -1.70 -9.11
CA GLY A 107 16.62 -2.65 -8.32
C GLY A 107 15.27 -2.14 -7.80
N THR A 108 14.85 -0.92 -8.15
CA THR A 108 13.50 -0.43 -7.83
C THR A 108 12.54 -0.70 -8.98
N SER A 109 11.50 -1.47 -8.73
CA SER A 109 10.44 -1.74 -9.71
C SER A 109 9.33 -0.72 -9.62
N ALA A 110 8.69 -0.43 -10.76
CA ALA A 110 7.39 0.22 -10.74
C ALA A 110 6.37 -0.69 -10.08
N GLU A 111 5.38 -0.10 -9.41
CA GLU A 111 4.33 -0.85 -8.72
C GLU A 111 3.09 -0.90 -9.60
N TYR A 112 2.92 -2.00 -10.34
CA TYR A 112 1.78 -2.20 -11.22
C TYR A 112 1.38 -3.68 -11.34
N GLN A 113 0.18 -3.92 -11.88
CA GLN A 113 -0.30 -5.20 -12.40
C GLN A 113 -0.96 -4.94 -13.75
N GLU A 114 -0.40 -5.53 -14.80
CA GLU A 114 -0.89 -5.34 -16.16
C GLU A 114 -2.26 -6.01 -16.34
N GLU A 115 -2.45 -7.21 -15.79
CA GLU A 115 -3.69 -7.99 -15.92
C GLU A 115 -4.86 -7.39 -15.13
N LEU A 116 -4.58 -6.72 -14.01
CA LEU A 116 -5.59 -6.04 -13.20
C LEU A 116 -5.78 -4.58 -13.61
N ASP A 117 -4.96 -4.10 -14.55
CA ASP A 117 -4.94 -2.71 -14.99
C ASP A 117 -4.80 -1.72 -13.81
N LEU A 118 -3.88 -2.00 -12.88
CA LEU A 118 -3.62 -1.16 -11.70
C LEU A 118 -2.16 -0.70 -11.68
N ALA A 119 -1.93 0.55 -11.29
CA ALA A 119 -0.59 1.10 -11.09
C ALA A 119 -0.57 2.16 -9.99
N VAL A 120 0.56 2.30 -9.32
CA VAL A 120 0.86 3.41 -8.41
C VAL A 120 2.01 4.24 -8.96
N ILE A 121 1.79 5.55 -9.01
CA ILE A 121 2.78 6.54 -9.38
C ILE A 121 3.06 7.50 -8.23
N TYR A 122 4.23 8.11 -8.29
CA TYR A 122 4.80 8.88 -7.19
C TYR A 122 5.04 10.31 -7.63
N VAL A 123 4.27 11.24 -7.08
CA VAL A 123 4.49 12.67 -7.29
C VAL A 123 5.85 13.04 -6.71
N ASN A 124 6.68 13.74 -7.47
CA ASN A 124 8.06 13.99 -7.09
C ASN A 124 8.57 15.41 -7.36
N ASN A 125 7.99 16.14 -8.31
CA ASN A 125 8.37 17.54 -8.55
C ASN A 125 7.15 18.46 -8.57
N LYS A 126 7.39 19.72 -8.22
CA LYS A 126 6.51 20.85 -8.46
C LYS A 126 7.24 21.91 -9.29
N LYS A 127 6.53 22.54 -10.22
CA LYS A 127 7.01 23.66 -11.01
C LYS A 127 6.91 24.95 -10.18
N ASP A 128 8.00 25.68 -10.09
CA ASP A 128 8.01 26.99 -9.42
C ASP A 128 7.47 28.10 -10.33
N THR A 129 7.35 29.32 -9.79
CA THR A 129 6.84 30.49 -10.52
C THR A 129 7.69 30.89 -11.73
N ASN A 130 8.96 30.45 -11.77
CA ASN A 130 9.88 30.70 -12.88
C ASN A 130 9.83 29.58 -13.93
N GLY A 131 8.97 28.58 -13.73
CA GLY A 131 8.81 27.44 -14.61
C GLY A 131 9.85 26.33 -14.41
N THR A 132 10.63 26.39 -13.33
CA THR A 132 11.67 25.39 -13.02
C THR A 132 11.08 24.28 -12.17
N TRP A 133 11.36 23.03 -12.53
CA TRP A 133 10.97 21.88 -11.71
C TRP A 133 11.84 21.81 -10.46
N LYS A 134 11.19 21.73 -9.30
CA LYS A 134 11.81 21.51 -8.01
C LYS A 134 11.28 20.23 -7.40
N SER A 135 12.18 19.44 -6.81
CA SER A 135 11.77 18.28 -6.04
C SER A 135 10.83 18.71 -4.93
N ILE A 136 9.73 17.99 -4.76
CA ILE A 136 8.80 18.24 -3.65
C ILE A 136 9.49 18.05 -2.30
N ALA A 137 10.56 17.27 -2.24
CA ALA A 137 11.37 17.07 -1.04
C ALA A 137 11.98 18.36 -0.50
N ASP A 138 12.22 19.33 -1.38
CA ASP A 138 12.91 20.56 -1.06
C ASP A 138 11.93 21.71 -0.79
N LEU A 139 10.62 21.46 -0.94
CA LEU A 139 9.58 22.47 -0.78
C LEU A 139 9.11 22.59 0.68
N PRO A 140 8.73 23.81 1.11
CA PRO A 140 8.08 23.98 2.39
C PRO A 140 6.69 23.32 2.36
N MET A 141 6.31 22.61 3.43
CA MET A 141 5.01 21.92 3.49
C MET A 141 3.77 22.77 3.26
N SER A 142 3.82 24.06 3.55
CA SER A 142 2.70 24.97 3.24
C SER A 142 2.36 24.96 1.74
N GLU A 143 3.30 24.53 0.91
CA GLU A 143 3.15 24.38 -0.53
C GLU A 143 2.83 22.94 -0.97
N PHE A 144 2.73 22.01 0.00
CA PHE A 144 2.43 20.60 -0.18
C PHE A 144 1.08 20.26 0.47
N SER A 145 0.00 20.37 -0.31
CA SER A 145 -1.34 19.99 0.11
C SER A 145 -1.90 18.95 -0.86
N PHE A 146 -1.68 17.67 -0.53
CA PHE A 146 -2.34 16.55 -1.21
C PHE A 146 -3.43 16.06 -0.30
N ASP A 147 -4.68 16.38 -0.65
CA ASP A 147 -5.79 15.66 -0.06
C ASP A 147 -5.72 14.22 -0.58
N SER A 148 -5.94 13.28 0.32
CA SER A 148 -5.83 11.85 0.00
C SER A 148 -6.93 11.07 0.68
N ILE A 149 -7.31 9.98 0.04
CA ILE A 149 -8.22 9.00 0.60
C ILE A 149 -7.38 7.86 1.16
N ASN A 150 -7.68 7.41 2.39
CA ASN A 150 -7.06 6.20 2.91
C ASN A 150 -7.78 4.96 2.35
N PRO A 151 -7.13 4.12 1.53
CA PRO A 151 -7.75 2.91 1.02
C PRO A 151 -8.02 1.86 2.13
N ALA A 152 -7.30 1.94 3.26
CA ALA A 152 -7.46 1.04 4.41
C ALA A 152 -8.71 1.33 5.27
N LEU A 153 -9.33 2.50 5.12
CA LEU A 153 -10.66 2.75 5.72
C LEU A 153 -11.76 1.92 5.04
N TYR A 154 -11.43 1.25 3.94
CA TYR A 154 -12.29 0.36 3.18
C TYR A 154 -11.90 -1.09 3.42
N GLY A 155 -11.95 -1.50 4.69
CA GLY A 155 -12.21 -2.89 5.06
C GLY A 155 -13.62 -3.32 4.64
N TYR A 156 -13.99 -2.99 3.40
CA TYR A 156 -15.24 -3.30 2.77
C TYR A 156 -15.18 -4.77 2.39
N SER A 157 -16.07 -5.56 2.97
CA SER A 157 -16.47 -6.76 2.27
C SER A 157 -17.40 -6.33 1.14
N MET A 158 -17.07 -6.75 -0.07
CA MET A 158 -17.91 -6.54 -1.26
C MET A 158 -19.27 -7.26 -1.13
N THR A 159 -19.49 -8.04 -0.07
CA THR A 159 -20.79 -8.61 0.27
C THR A 159 -21.87 -7.57 0.60
N ASN A 160 -21.49 -6.33 0.89
CA ASN A 160 -22.43 -5.27 1.28
C ASN A 160 -22.95 -4.45 0.09
N ILE A 161 -22.29 -4.52 -1.07
CA ILE A 161 -22.75 -3.81 -2.28
C ILE A 161 -23.68 -4.71 -3.09
N GLN A 162 -24.81 -4.16 -3.52
CA GLN A 162 -25.87 -4.87 -4.23
C GLN A 162 -26.23 -4.18 -5.54
N LEU A 163 -26.87 -4.93 -6.45
CA LEU A 163 -27.44 -4.36 -7.67
C LEU A 163 -28.43 -3.25 -7.30
N GLY A 164 -28.31 -2.10 -7.97
CA GLY A 164 -29.14 -0.93 -7.71
C GLY A 164 -28.59 0.03 -6.65
N ASP A 165 -27.53 -0.33 -5.92
CA ASP A 165 -26.87 0.61 -5.00
C ASP A 165 -26.28 1.81 -5.75
N GLU A 166 -26.38 3.00 -5.16
CA GLU A 166 -25.89 4.24 -5.75
C GLU A 166 -24.36 4.24 -5.85
N ILE A 167 -23.84 4.59 -7.03
CA ILE A 167 -22.42 4.78 -7.31
C ILE A 167 -22.18 6.19 -7.81
N GLN A 168 -21.25 6.87 -7.16
CA GLN A 168 -20.82 8.22 -7.49
C GLN A 168 -19.37 8.17 -7.98
N THR A 169 -19.10 8.63 -9.21
CA THR A 169 -17.75 8.64 -9.77
C THR A 169 -17.21 10.05 -9.96
N LEU A 170 -15.89 10.18 -9.79
CA LEU A 170 -15.12 11.41 -9.98
C LEU A 170 -13.93 11.13 -10.90
N GLY A 171 -13.75 11.97 -11.92
CA GLY A 171 -12.62 11.86 -12.85
C GLY A 171 -12.55 13.03 -13.82
N PHE A 172 -11.67 12.92 -14.82
CA PHE A 172 -11.40 13.93 -15.84
C PHE A 172 -11.71 13.40 -17.25
N PRO A 173 -12.99 13.14 -17.56
CA PRO A 173 -13.38 12.70 -18.89
C PRO A 173 -13.00 13.71 -19.96
N ASP A 174 -12.82 13.21 -21.17
CA ASP A 174 -12.65 13.97 -22.40
C ASP A 174 -13.75 15.02 -22.66
N TYR A 175 -14.98 14.77 -22.21
CA TYR A 175 -16.10 15.73 -22.29
C TYR A 175 -16.19 16.71 -21.11
N GLY A 176 -15.33 16.57 -20.10
CA GLY A 176 -15.36 17.32 -18.83
C GLY A 176 -14.81 18.75 -18.89
N ASN A 177 -14.48 19.25 -20.10
CA ASN A 177 -13.94 20.59 -20.34
C ASN A 177 -12.75 20.96 -19.43
N ASN A 178 -11.83 20.00 -19.22
CA ASN A 178 -10.64 20.13 -18.35
C ASN A 178 -10.95 20.46 -16.88
N THR A 179 -12.13 20.08 -16.39
CA THR A 179 -12.51 20.16 -14.98
C THR A 179 -12.91 18.79 -14.47
N ILE A 180 -12.80 18.59 -13.15
CA ILE A 180 -13.26 17.35 -12.53
C ILE A 180 -14.76 17.18 -12.78
N THR A 181 -15.16 15.99 -13.19
CA THR A 181 -16.53 15.66 -13.53
C THR A 181 -17.08 14.66 -12.53
N TYR A 182 -18.28 14.97 -12.03
CA TYR A 182 -19.08 14.08 -11.21
C TYR A 182 -20.11 13.36 -12.07
N SER A 183 -20.19 12.04 -11.93
CA SER A 183 -21.20 11.22 -12.58
C SER A 183 -21.85 10.30 -11.55
N ASN A 184 -23.16 10.10 -11.65
CA ASN A 184 -23.92 9.26 -10.74
C ASN A 184 -24.63 8.15 -11.51
N GLY A 185 -24.76 6.99 -10.88
CA GLY A 185 -25.48 5.85 -11.41
C GLY A 185 -25.73 4.83 -10.31
N VAL A 186 -25.94 3.59 -10.74
CA VAL A 186 -26.14 2.46 -9.85
C VAL A 186 -25.25 1.30 -10.25
N VAL A 187 -25.02 0.37 -9.33
CA VAL A 187 -24.48 -0.95 -9.64
C VAL A 187 -25.41 -1.67 -10.62
N SER A 188 -24.92 -1.93 -11.82
CA SER A 188 -25.66 -2.58 -12.91
C SER A 188 -25.43 -4.09 -12.95
N ASN A 189 -24.21 -4.53 -12.68
CA ASN A 189 -23.82 -5.94 -12.68
C ASN A 189 -22.49 -6.13 -11.93
N PHE A 190 -22.08 -7.38 -11.76
CA PHE A 190 -20.78 -7.75 -11.25
C PHE A 190 -20.14 -8.80 -12.16
N TRP A 191 -18.83 -8.69 -12.37
CA TRP A 191 -18.03 -9.73 -13.00
C TRP A 191 -17.32 -10.51 -11.90
N MET A 192 -17.54 -11.81 -11.87
CA MET A 192 -16.93 -12.72 -10.91
C MET A 192 -15.66 -13.34 -11.50
N ASP A 193 -14.66 -13.61 -10.66
CA ASP A 193 -13.59 -14.54 -11.01
C ASP A 193 -14.04 -15.98 -10.77
N ASP A 194 -14.04 -16.78 -11.84
CA ASP A 194 -14.33 -18.22 -11.79
C ASP A 194 -13.06 -19.06 -11.46
N GLY A 195 -11.88 -18.42 -11.37
CA GLY A 195 -10.58 -19.04 -11.08
C GLY A 195 -10.26 -19.17 -9.58
N ASP A 196 -9.15 -19.85 -9.24
CA ASP A 196 -8.63 -19.94 -7.86
C ASP A 196 -7.97 -18.64 -7.37
N PHE A 197 -7.85 -17.62 -8.24
CA PHE A 197 -7.01 -16.45 -8.00
C PHE A 197 -7.63 -15.46 -7.00
N PHE A 198 -8.96 -15.28 -7.04
CA PHE A 198 -9.71 -14.40 -6.13
C PHE A 198 -10.65 -15.12 -5.14
N LYS A 199 -10.61 -16.46 -5.04
CA LYS A 199 -11.54 -17.23 -4.18
C LYS A 199 -11.53 -16.85 -2.70
N ASP A 200 -10.41 -16.33 -2.22
CA ASP A 200 -10.25 -15.91 -0.82
C ASP A 200 -10.63 -14.42 -0.57
N HIS A 201 -11.05 -13.67 -1.60
CA HIS A 201 -11.27 -12.20 -1.56
C HIS A 201 -12.57 -11.76 -2.27
N ASP A 202 -13.71 -12.30 -1.82
CA ASP A 202 -15.09 -11.99 -2.26
C ASP A 202 -15.43 -12.29 -3.74
N GLY A 203 -14.46 -12.67 -4.58
CA GLY A 203 -14.67 -13.17 -5.95
C GLY A 203 -15.10 -12.11 -6.98
N VAL A 204 -15.25 -10.85 -6.61
CA VAL A 204 -15.65 -9.76 -7.52
C VAL A 204 -14.43 -9.19 -8.24
N LEU A 205 -14.33 -9.43 -9.54
CA LEU A 205 -13.26 -8.91 -10.39
C LEU A 205 -13.52 -7.46 -10.83
N ALA A 206 -14.78 -7.14 -11.15
CA ALA A 206 -15.19 -5.82 -11.59
C ALA A 206 -16.65 -5.51 -11.22
N ILE A 207 -16.96 -4.23 -11.04
CA ILE A 207 -18.33 -3.72 -10.85
C ILE A 207 -18.77 -2.99 -12.11
N GLY A 208 -19.92 -3.37 -12.65
CA GLY A 208 -20.59 -2.65 -13.73
C GLY A 208 -21.46 -1.55 -13.17
N THR A 209 -21.44 -0.36 -13.77
CA THR A 209 -22.24 0.78 -13.31
C THR A 209 -22.94 1.50 -14.46
N SER A 210 -24.09 2.10 -14.18
CA SER A 210 -24.74 3.04 -15.12
C SER A 210 -24.17 4.46 -15.04
N ALA A 211 -23.27 4.72 -14.08
CA ALA A 211 -22.54 5.99 -14.03
C ALA A 211 -21.67 6.14 -15.27
N LYS A 212 -21.78 7.27 -15.96
CA LYS A 212 -20.99 7.55 -17.16
C LYS A 212 -19.50 7.56 -16.82
N ILE A 213 -18.75 6.71 -17.49
CA ILE A 213 -17.29 6.65 -17.53
C ILE A 213 -16.93 6.76 -19.01
N SER A 214 -15.89 7.52 -19.34
CA SER A 214 -15.34 7.63 -20.71
C SER A 214 -13.82 7.71 -20.66
N HIS A 215 -13.19 7.83 -21.83
CA HIS A 215 -11.78 8.17 -21.93
C HIS A 215 -11.43 9.41 -21.06
N GLY A 216 -10.31 9.36 -20.35
CA GLY A 216 -9.91 10.38 -19.36
C GLY A 216 -10.48 10.15 -17.95
N SER A 217 -11.62 9.47 -17.82
CA SER A 217 -12.14 9.08 -16.49
C SER A 217 -11.37 7.91 -15.87
N SER A 218 -10.69 7.11 -16.68
CA SER A 218 -9.90 5.96 -16.23
C SER A 218 -8.84 6.38 -15.20
N GLY A 219 -8.77 5.66 -14.09
CA GLY A 219 -7.93 5.91 -12.93
C GLY A 219 -8.56 6.83 -11.87
N GLY A 220 -9.77 7.33 -12.12
CA GLY A 220 -10.56 8.12 -11.18
C GLY A 220 -11.16 7.29 -10.05
N ALA A 221 -11.98 7.91 -9.22
CA ALA A 221 -12.55 7.27 -8.02
C ALA A 221 -14.04 6.95 -8.21
N ALA A 222 -14.46 5.82 -7.67
CA ALA A 222 -15.87 5.47 -7.49
C ALA A 222 -16.19 5.33 -6.00
N PHE A 223 -17.31 5.90 -5.56
CA PHE A 223 -17.76 5.96 -4.18
C PHE A 223 -19.18 5.43 -4.04
N ASP A 224 -19.52 4.93 -2.86
CA ASP A 224 -20.90 4.64 -2.48
C ASP A 224 -21.64 5.90 -2.00
N LYS A 225 -22.91 5.73 -1.64
CA LYS A 225 -23.79 6.79 -1.12
C LYS A 225 -23.32 7.48 0.18
N ASP A 226 -22.40 6.85 0.90
CA ASP A 226 -21.85 7.33 2.17
C ASP A 226 -20.46 7.96 1.99
N GLY A 227 -19.99 8.09 0.74
CA GLY A 227 -18.68 8.67 0.41
C GLY A 227 -17.53 7.67 0.52
N TYR A 228 -17.84 6.38 0.68
CA TYR A 228 -16.82 5.37 0.81
C TYR A 228 -16.27 4.92 -0.56
N LEU A 229 -14.95 4.94 -0.73
CA LEU A 229 -14.26 4.48 -1.95
C LEU A 229 -14.56 3.01 -2.22
N LEU A 230 -15.29 2.76 -3.29
CA LEU A 230 -15.63 1.42 -3.80
C LEU A 230 -14.57 0.88 -4.75
N GLY A 231 -13.87 1.75 -5.47
CA GLY A 231 -12.88 1.33 -6.45
C GLY A 231 -12.41 2.43 -7.39
N ILE A 232 -11.73 1.98 -8.45
CA ILE A 232 -11.09 2.82 -9.46
C ILE A 232 -11.84 2.67 -10.79
N THR A 233 -12.26 3.77 -11.39
CA THR A 233 -12.90 3.76 -12.71
C THR A 233 -11.90 3.29 -13.76
N SER A 234 -12.24 2.34 -14.64
CA SER A 234 -11.29 1.74 -15.59
C SER A 234 -11.71 1.89 -17.04
N ALA A 235 -12.92 1.45 -17.39
CA ALA A 235 -13.33 1.37 -18.80
C ALA A 235 -14.81 1.74 -19.00
N GLU A 236 -15.15 2.01 -20.26
CA GLU A 236 -16.52 2.08 -20.73
C GLU A 236 -16.82 0.89 -21.65
N ILE A 237 -18.05 0.39 -21.58
CA ILE A 237 -18.59 -0.61 -22.48
C ILE A 237 -19.64 0.09 -23.34
N LEU A 238 -19.45 0.02 -24.65
CA LEU A 238 -20.34 0.61 -25.64
C LEU A 238 -21.07 -0.50 -26.42
N ASP A 239 -22.25 -0.18 -26.97
CA ASP A 239 -22.95 -1.06 -27.89
C ASP A 239 -22.32 -1.02 -29.29
N GLY A 240 -22.86 -1.84 -30.21
CA GLY A 240 -22.37 -1.88 -31.60
C GLY A 240 -22.51 -0.56 -32.37
N ASN A 241 -23.24 0.43 -31.85
CA ASN A 241 -23.40 1.77 -32.41
C ASN A 241 -22.57 2.83 -31.67
N GLY A 242 -21.77 2.45 -30.67
CA GLY A 242 -20.98 3.37 -29.85
C GLY A 242 -21.78 4.06 -28.73
N SER A 243 -22.99 3.60 -28.42
CA SER A 243 -23.79 4.13 -27.30
C SER A 243 -23.34 3.50 -25.99
N PHE A 244 -23.24 4.31 -24.94
CA PHE A 244 -22.84 3.86 -23.62
C PHE A 244 -23.78 2.78 -23.05
N LEU A 245 -23.22 1.64 -22.65
CA LEU A 245 -23.93 0.55 -21.99
C LEU A 245 -23.60 0.44 -20.50
N SER A 246 -22.32 0.49 -20.14
CA SER A 246 -21.88 0.33 -18.75
C SER A 246 -20.51 0.95 -18.54
N GLY A 247 -20.29 1.55 -17.38
CA GLY A 247 -18.97 1.82 -16.85
C GLY A 247 -18.43 0.57 -16.15
N VAL A 248 -17.10 0.46 -16.05
CA VAL A 248 -16.38 -0.60 -15.34
C VAL A 248 -15.54 0.02 -14.24
N ILE A 249 -15.68 -0.52 -13.03
CA ILE A 249 -14.91 -0.14 -11.85
C ILE A 249 -14.12 -1.35 -11.38
N ILE A 250 -12.82 -1.16 -11.16
CA ILE A 250 -11.96 -2.13 -10.47
C ILE A 250 -12.19 -1.95 -8.97
N PRO A 251 -12.66 -2.98 -8.24
CA PRO A 251 -12.96 -2.89 -6.82
C PRO A 251 -11.74 -2.50 -5.99
N ILE A 252 -11.97 -1.76 -4.91
CA ILE A 252 -10.90 -1.42 -3.97
C ILE A 252 -10.34 -2.66 -3.27
N THR A 253 -11.13 -3.73 -3.14
CA THR A 253 -10.67 -5.03 -2.64
C THR A 253 -9.64 -5.69 -3.55
N THR A 254 -9.78 -5.53 -4.87
CA THR A 254 -8.78 -6.00 -5.84
C THR A 254 -7.46 -5.25 -5.65
N PHE A 255 -7.53 -3.93 -5.44
CA PHE A 255 -6.35 -3.13 -5.10
C PHE A 255 -5.74 -3.53 -3.75
N ASN A 256 -6.55 -3.67 -2.69
CA ASN A 256 -6.08 -4.06 -1.36
C ASN A 256 -5.40 -5.44 -1.41
N TRP A 257 -6.00 -6.42 -2.09
CA TRP A 257 -5.39 -7.72 -2.34
C TRP A 257 -4.05 -7.60 -3.07
N TRP A 258 -4.03 -6.84 -4.18
CA TRP A 258 -2.81 -6.64 -4.95
C TRP A 258 -1.70 -6.01 -4.09
N TRP A 259 -2.05 -4.96 -3.35
CA TRP A 259 -1.18 -4.23 -2.46
C TRP A 259 -0.56 -5.15 -1.39
N GLU A 260 -1.39 -5.94 -0.71
CA GLU A 260 -0.95 -6.89 0.32
C GLU A 260 -0.08 -8.02 -0.26
N LYS A 261 -0.43 -8.56 -1.43
CA LYS A 261 0.27 -9.70 -2.03
C LYS A 261 1.57 -9.33 -2.75
N VAL A 262 1.61 -8.17 -3.41
CA VAL A 262 2.75 -7.76 -4.25
C VAL A 262 3.72 -6.88 -3.50
N LEU A 263 3.26 -6.05 -2.55
CA LEU A 263 4.12 -5.09 -1.86
C LEU A 263 4.47 -5.50 -0.42
N GLY A 264 3.75 -6.48 0.17
CA GLY A 264 4.16 -7.12 1.42
C GLY A 264 4.00 -6.27 2.68
N TYR A 265 3.09 -5.29 2.65
CA TYR A 265 2.60 -4.54 3.80
C TYR A 265 1.08 -4.36 3.70
N GLU A 266 0.35 -4.50 4.82
CA GLU A 266 -0.99 -3.91 4.94
C GLU A 266 -0.85 -2.39 4.74
N ILE A 267 -1.91 -1.69 4.29
CA ILE A 267 -1.96 -0.23 4.37
C ILE A 267 -2.07 0.16 5.85
N ILE A 268 -0.99 -0.02 6.60
CA ILE A 268 -0.78 0.56 7.92
C ILE A 268 0.05 1.79 7.65
N ASP A 269 -0.61 2.92 7.50
CA ASP A 269 -0.22 4.05 8.31
C ASP A 269 -1.51 4.68 8.84
N GLY A 270 -1.51 5.05 10.12
CA GLY A 270 -2.58 5.80 10.76
C GLY A 270 -2.74 7.21 10.16
N VAL A 271 -3.11 7.30 8.88
CA VAL A 271 -3.38 8.53 8.13
C VAL A 271 -4.79 8.50 7.51
N GLY A 272 -5.64 7.58 7.95
CA GLY A 272 -7.08 7.69 7.79
C GLY A 272 -7.64 8.62 8.86
N TYR A 273 -8.11 9.79 8.43
CA TYR A 273 -8.60 10.92 9.23
C TYR A 273 -7.52 11.81 9.85
N THR A 274 -7.05 12.77 9.05
CA THR A 274 -7.42 14.16 9.33
C THR A 274 -7.59 14.90 8.02
N THR A 275 -8.68 15.67 7.90
CA THR A 275 -8.85 16.80 6.97
C THR A 275 -7.82 17.91 7.25
N GLY A 276 -6.54 17.57 7.35
CA GLY A 276 -5.48 18.42 7.88
C GLY A 276 -4.12 18.00 7.37
N SER A 277 -3.34 19.00 6.98
CA SER A 277 -2.01 18.89 6.39
C SER A 277 -1.09 17.89 7.13
N ILE A 278 -0.40 17.04 6.36
CA ILE A 278 0.66 16.14 6.84
C ILE A 278 1.72 16.97 7.59
N SER A 279 2.31 16.45 8.69
CA SER A 279 3.37 17.16 9.44
C SER A 279 4.74 17.07 8.74
N LYS A 280 5.65 18.04 8.95
CA LYS A 280 6.90 18.14 8.16
C LYS A 280 7.90 17.04 8.46
N GLU A 281 7.87 16.58 9.69
CA GLU A 281 8.61 15.41 10.14
C GLU A 281 8.08 14.13 9.49
N MET A 282 6.77 14.07 9.22
CA MET A 282 6.16 12.93 8.53
C MET A 282 6.40 13.00 7.02
N PHE A 283 6.32 14.18 6.42
CA PHE A 283 6.65 14.41 5.02
C PHE A 283 8.11 14.04 4.69
N CYS A 284 9.08 14.52 5.46
CA CYS A 284 10.50 14.18 5.21
C CYS A 284 10.76 12.67 5.37
N LYS A 285 10.10 12.01 6.32
CA LYS A 285 10.19 10.55 6.50
C LYS A 285 9.68 9.75 5.32
N ILE A 286 8.60 10.19 4.67
CA ILE A 286 8.05 9.56 3.45
C ILE A 286 9.07 9.61 2.29
N LEU A 287 9.97 10.58 2.34
CA LEU A 287 11.06 10.79 1.38
C LEU A 287 12.41 10.20 1.84
N TYR A 288 12.43 9.43 2.94
CA TYR A 288 13.64 8.92 3.60
C TYR A 288 14.69 9.98 3.94
N LYS A 289 14.25 11.21 4.21
CA LYS A 289 15.07 12.34 4.63
C LYS A 289 14.78 12.67 6.10
N ASP A 290 15.79 13.15 6.81
CA ASP A 290 15.62 13.72 8.14
C ASP A 290 15.05 15.14 8.02
N TYR A 291 14.14 15.49 8.92
CA TYR A 291 13.66 16.86 9.00
C TYR A 291 14.67 17.75 9.74
N ASP A 292 15.28 18.69 9.02
CA ASP A 292 16.07 19.74 9.63
C ASP A 292 15.14 20.82 10.19
N LYS A 293 14.97 20.79 11.51
CA LYS A 293 14.15 21.75 12.27
C LYS A 293 14.66 23.19 12.17
N LEU A 294 15.97 23.38 11.96
CA LEU A 294 16.60 24.69 11.97
C LEU A 294 16.36 25.41 10.65
N HIS A 295 16.50 24.69 9.53
CA HIS A 295 16.34 25.24 8.18
C HIS A 295 14.97 24.99 7.57
N ASN A 296 14.12 24.22 8.26
CA ASN A 296 12.78 23.89 7.81
C ASN A 296 12.82 23.20 6.43
N THR A 297 13.66 22.18 6.25
CA THR A 297 13.84 21.43 4.99
C THR A 297 14.06 19.93 5.27
N CYS A 298 13.90 19.09 4.26
CA CYS A 298 14.26 17.68 4.34
C CYS A 298 15.73 17.52 3.91
N VAL A 299 16.56 16.91 4.75
CA VAL A 299 17.99 16.68 4.49
C VAL A 299 18.31 15.20 4.52
N CYS A 300 19.35 14.79 3.80
CA CYS A 300 19.75 13.39 3.85
C CYS A 300 20.17 12.97 5.27
N PRO A 301 19.81 11.74 5.69
CA PRO A 301 20.23 11.23 6.98
C PRO A 301 21.75 11.20 7.10
N LYS A 302 22.24 11.31 8.34
CA LYS A 302 23.67 11.35 8.60
C LYS A 302 24.40 10.15 7.98
N GLY A 303 25.42 10.41 7.14
CA GLY A 303 26.17 9.39 6.40
C GLY A 303 25.72 9.21 4.95
N TYR A 304 24.67 9.91 4.54
CA TYR A 304 24.18 9.93 3.17
C TYR A 304 24.39 11.32 2.55
N THR A 305 24.75 11.34 1.28
CA THR A 305 24.90 12.52 0.44
C THR A 305 23.89 12.46 -0.69
N GLU A 306 23.34 13.60 -1.05
CA GLU A 306 22.37 13.71 -2.13
C GLU A 306 23.06 13.62 -3.50
N ASN A 307 22.63 12.68 -4.35
CA ASN A 307 23.17 12.54 -5.71
C ASN A 307 22.55 13.59 -6.67
N SER A 308 22.99 13.60 -7.94
CA SER A 308 22.43 14.49 -8.97
C SER A 308 20.94 14.26 -9.25
N ASN A 309 20.41 13.13 -8.81
CA ASN A 309 19.00 12.73 -8.92
C ASN A 309 18.24 12.99 -7.60
N GLN A 310 18.84 13.72 -6.65
CA GLN A 310 18.24 14.15 -5.38
C GLN A 310 17.91 13.01 -4.40
N GLU A 311 18.62 11.90 -4.51
CA GLU A 311 18.50 10.74 -3.63
C GLU A 311 19.62 10.68 -2.60
N CYS A 312 19.29 10.31 -1.38
CA CYS A 312 20.27 10.10 -0.32
C CYS A 312 21.00 8.79 -0.54
N ILE A 313 22.22 8.88 -1.08
CA ILE A 313 23.13 7.73 -1.28
C ILE A 313 24.19 7.73 -0.19
N ALA A 314 24.64 6.55 0.24
CA ALA A 314 25.73 6.47 1.21
C ALA A 314 26.97 7.18 0.63
N GLY A 315 27.49 8.18 1.35
CA GLY A 315 28.57 9.01 0.83
C GLY A 315 29.84 8.17 0.59
N SER A 316 30.27 8.05 -0.66
CA SER A 316 31.58 7.53 -1.01
C SER A 316 32.60 8.66 -0.94
N THR A 317 33.25 8.85 0.20
CA THR A 317 34.40 9.77 0.27
C THR A 317 35.66 9.14 -0.36
N PRO A 318 36.28 9.77 -1.37
CA PRO A 318 37.65 9.47 -1.76
C PRO A 318 38.62 10.09 -0.75
N GLY A 319 39.48 9.23 -0.17
CA GLY A 319 40.77 9.55 0.46
C GLY A 319 40.89 10.85 1.29
N SER A 320 40.76 10.74 2.61
CA SER A 320 41.65 11.46 3.53
C SER A 320 41.79 10.69 4.83
N ASP A 321 43.04 10.60 5.28
CA ASP A 321 43.50 9.79 6.40
C ASP A 321 42.77 10.13 7.72
N VAL A 322 41.85 9.25 8.13
CA VAL A 322 41.35 9.22 9.50
C VAL A 322 41.86 7.95 10.15
N LYS A 323 42.70 8.14 11.17
CA LYS A 323 43.22 7.07 12.03
C LYS A 323 42.06 6.21 12.52
N ILE A 324 42.18 4.90 12.26
CA ILE A 324 41.30 3.87 12.80
C ILE A 324 41.43 3.91 14.33
N ASP A 325 40.41 4.44 14.99
CA ASP A 325 40.16 4.12 16.40
C ASP A 325 39.21 2.92 16.43
N ASN A 326 39.78 1.74 16.66
CA ASN A 326 39.08 0.49 16.86
C ASN A 326 38.36 0.50 18.22
N SER A 327 37.22 1.20 18.37
CA SER A 327 36.36 1.02 19.55
C SER A 327 34.97 1.66 19.42
N THR A 328 34.08 1.05 18.66
CA THR A 328 32.65 1.02 19.00
C THR A 328 32.17 -0.41 18.89
N SER A 329 32.51 -1.23 19.89
CA SER A 329 31.87 -2.54 20.06
C SER A 329 30.36 -2.30 20.22
N LEU A 330 29.58 -2.70 19.23
CA LEU A 330 28.13 -2.84 19.36
C LEU A 330 27.87 -3.68 20.62
N LYS A 331 27.23 -3.08 21.63
CA LYS A 331 27.01 -3.75 22.91
C LYS A 331 25.90 -4.77 22.71
N ILE A 332 26.30 -6.01 22.39
CA ILE A 332 25.40 -7.15 22.30
C ILE A 332 24.60 -7.28 23.60
N ASP A 333 23.30 -7.52 23.49
CA ASP A 333 22.38 -7.71 24.62
C ASP A 333 21.92 -9.17 24.67
N PRO A 334 22.53 -10.01 25.53
CA PRO A 334 22.19 -11.43 25.62
C PRO A 334 20.75 -11.70 26.09
N GLN A 335 20.15 -10.80 26.87
CA GLN A 335 18.77 -10.96 27.33
C GLN A 335 17.79 -10.73 26.18
N LEU A 336 18.01 -9.68 25.39
CA LEU A 336 17.25 -9.41 24.19
C LEU A 336 17.41 -10.55 23.16
N THR A 337 18.65 -10.99 22.91
CA THR A 337 18.90 -12.11 21.99
C THR A 337 18.17 -13.38 22.43
N ASN A 338 18.24 -13.74 23.71
CA ASN A 338 17.55 -14.94 24.20
C ASN A 338 16.02 -14.85 24.09
N ARG A 339 15.44 -13.65 24.26
CA ARG A 339 14.00 -13.43 24.10
C ARG A 339 13.54 -13.57 22.66
N LEU A 340 14.40 -13.22 21.70
CA LEU A 340 14.07 -13.18 20.27
C LEU A 340 14.49 -14.45 19.51
N LYS A 341 15.11 -15.43 20.16
CA LYS A 341 15.48 -16.70 19.54
C LYS A 341 14.28 -17.38 18.87
N GLY A 342 14.47 -17.77 17.61
CA GLY A 342 13.49 -18.45 16.79
C GLY A 342 12.42 -17.54 16.19
N TYR A 343 12.41 -16.24 16.51
CA TYR A 343 11.54 -15.27 15.86
C TYR A 343 12.12 -14.86 14.50
N ILE A 344 11.21 -14.59 13.57
CA ILE A 344 11.53 -13.72 12.43
C ILE A 344 11.26 -12.29 12.87
N LEU A 345 12.17 -11.39 12.53
CA LEU A 345 12.12 -9.98 12.86
C LEU A 345 11.99 -9.17 11.58
N LEU A 346 11.22 -8.10 11.65
CA LEU A 346 11.09 -7.14 10.57
C LEU A 346 11.68 -5.80 11.00
N GLN A 347 12.66 -5.31 10.26
CA GLN A 347 13.31 -4.05 10.56
C GLN A 347 12.41 -2.88 10.18
N VAL A 348 11.69 -2.33 11.16
CA VAL A 348 10.64 -1.31 10.91
C VAL A 348 11.19 0.12 10.75
N GLN A 349 12.51 0.31 10.83
CA GLN A 349 13.18 1.60 10.73
C GLN A 349 14.18 1.65 9.55
N SER A 350 14.06 0.75 8.58
CA SER A 350 14.89 0.67 7.37
C SER A 350 14.03 0.17 6.18
N GLN A 351 14.59 -0.56 5.21
CA GLN A 351 13.91 -1.08 4.02
C GLN A 351 12.98 -2.27 4.30
N GLY A 352 12.53 -2.45 5.56
CA GLY A 352 11.71 -3.60 5.94
C GLY A 352 12.45 -4.92 5.76
N GLU A 353 13.76 -4.94 6.03
CA GLU A 353 14.59 -6.13 5.96
C GLU A 353 14.08 -7.19 6.94
N ALA A 354 13.92 -8.43 6.45
CA ALA A 354 13.52 -9.55 7.28
C ALA A 354 14.75 -10.28 7.82
N TRP A 355 14.70 -10.69 9.09
CA TRP A 355 15.81 -11.34 9.78
C TRP A 355 15.32 -12.55 10.55
N TYR A 356 15.93 -13.71 10.36
CA TYR A 356 15.65 -14.88 11.21
C TYR A 356 16.66 -14.94 12.34
N VAL A 357 16.20 -14.92 13.60
CA VAL A 357 17.07 -15.17 14.75
C VAL A 357 17.10 -16.67 15.00
N ASN A 358 18.21 -17.31 14.68
CA ASN A 358 18.34 -18.75 14.78
C ASN A 358 18.21 -19.21 16.25
N SER A 359 17.34 -20.18 16.50
CA SER A 359 17.05 -20.68 17.85
C SER A 359 18.18 -21.48 18.51
N VAL A 360 19.20 -21.89 17.74
CA VAL A 360 20.36 -22.67 18.20
C VAL A 360 21.50 -21.74 18.62
N ASP A 361 21.98 -20.88 17.73
CA ASP A 361 23.14 -20.03 17.99
C ASP A 361 22.79 -18.60 18.44
N GLY A 362 21.53 -18.19 18.32
CA GLY A 362 21.05 -16.85 18.68
C GLY A 362 21.49 -15.74 17.73
N LYS A 363 22.04 -16.07 16.56
CA LYS A 363 22.43 -15.08 15.57
C LYS A 363 21.26 -14.70 14.68
N ARG A 364 21.20 -13.44 14.27
CA ARG A 364 20.28 -12.97 13.22
C ARG A 364 20.89 -13.24 11.84
N TYR A 365 20.06 -13.66 10.90
CA TYR A 365 20.44 -13.90 9.51
C TYR A 365 19.55 -13.08 8.61
N TYR A 366 20.16 -12.33 7.69
CA TYR A 366 19.42 -11.48 6.77
C TYR A 366 18.72 -12.33 5.70
N MET A 367 17.42 -12.13 5.56
CA MET A 367 16.56 -12.83 4.61
C MET A 367 16.05 -11.84 3.58
N LYS A 368 16.84 -11.66 2.52
CA LYS A 368 16.58 -10.66 1.48
C LYS A 368 15.50 -11.06 0.46
N ASP A 369 15.30 -12.36 0.24
CA ASP A 369 14.41 -12.90 -0.80
C ASP A 369 14.04 -14.37 -0.48
N GLY A 370 13.14 -14.95 -1.29
CA GLY A 370 12.73 -16.35 -1.16
C GLY A 370 13.86 -17.36 -1.40
N SER A 371 14.83 -17.04 -2.26
CA SER A 371 16.01 -17.90 -2.46
C SER A 371 16.86 -18.01 -1.20
N THR A 372 17.08 -16.90 -0.51
CA THR A 372 17.80 -16.83 0.77
C THR A 372 16.99 -17.54 1.85
N ALA A 373 15.67 -17.36 1.89
CA ALA A 373 14.79 -18.09 2.80
C ALA A 373 14.89 -19.62 2.57
N TYR A 374 14.95 -20.07 1.32
CA TYR A 374 15.18 -21.47 0.96
C TYR A 374 16.52 -22.00 1.46
N GLU A 375 17.60 -21.24 1.29
CA GLU A 375 18.92 -21.57 1.84
C GLU A 375 18.90 -21.65 3.37
N MET A 376 18.20 -20.73 4.05
CA MET A 376 18.03 -20.77 5.51
C MET A 376 17.28 -22.03 5.94
N MET A 377 16.21 -22.40 5.23
CA MET A 377 15.47 -23.62 5.50
C MET A 377 16.39 -24.83 5.38
N ARG A 378 17.17 -24.93 4.30
CA ARG A 378 18.10 -26.06 4.10
C ARG A 378 19.21 -26.11 5.14
N LYS A 379 19.74 -24.95 5.54
CA LYS A 379 20.88 -24.84 6.47
C LYS A 379 20.49 -25.06 7.92
N PHE A 380 19.31 -24.56 8.33
CA PHE A 380 18.90 -24.52 9.74
C PHE A 380 17.79 -25.51 10.09
N ALA A 381 17.18 -26.18 9.12
CA ALA A 381 16.11 -27.11 9.43
C ALA A 381 16.57 -28.30 10.26
N LEU A 382 15.75 -28.67 11.23
CA LEU A 382 15.87 -29.89 11.99
C LEU A 382 14.99 -30.97 11.34
N GLY A 383 15.55 -32.14 11.04
CA GLY A 383 14.78 -33.28 10.54
C GLY A 383 13.72 -33.75 11.55
N ILE A 384 12.51 -34.04 11.08
CA ILE A 384 11.41 -34.55 11.91
C ILE A 384 10.64 -35.67 11.18
N THR A 385 10.19 -36.68 11.94
CA THR A 385 9.36 -37.79 11.44
C THR A 385 7.92 -37.33 11.20
N ASN A 386 7.18 -38.04 10.36
CA ASN A 386 5.76 -37.74 10.12
C ASN A 386 4.94 -37.87 11.41
N SER A 387 5.27 -38.86 12.25
CA SER A 387 4.61 -39.10 13.54
C SER A 387 4.82 -37.97 14.53
N ASP A 388 6.05 -37.44 14.63
CA ASP A 388 6.36 -36.35 15.55
C ASP A 388 5.87 -35.00 15.02
N LEU A 389 5.97 -34.76 13.72
CA LEU A 389 5.43 -33.57 13.09
C LEU A 389 3.93 -33.46 13.38
N ALA A 390 3.18 -34.54 13.16
CA ALA A 390 1.74 -34.62 13.40
C ALA A 390 1.32 -34.25 14.83
N LYS A 391 2.21 -34.35 15.83
CA LYS A 391 1.93 -33.95 17.22
C LYS A 391 1.92 -32.43 17.41
N ILE A 392 2.50 -31.66 16.48
CA ILE A 392 2.51 -30.20 16.50
C ILE A 392 1.20 -29.67 15.88
N PRO A 393 0.46 -28.77 16.55
CA PRO A 393 -0.77 -28.17 16.01
C PRO A 393 -0.53 -27.37 14.73
N GLN A 394 -1.47 -27.44 13.79
CA GLN A 394 -1.53 -26.58 12.62
C GLN A 394 -2.67 -25.54 12.75
N GLN A 395 -2.60 -24.44 11.97
CA GLN A 395 -3.65 -23.42 11.95
C GLN A 395 -5.01 -24.04 11.59
N GLY A 396 -6.02 -23.76 12.41
CA GLY A 396 -7.37 -24.30 12.24
C GLY A 396 -7.65 -25.63 12.97
N GLU A 397 -6.65 -26.24 13.60
CA GLU A 397 -6.85 -27.43 14.44
C GLU A 397 -7.13 -27.06 15.90
N ASP A 398 -8.17 -27.68 16.50
CA ASP A 398 -8.42 -27.62 17.95
C ASP A 398 -7.49 -28.60 18.68
N LYS A 399 -6.18 -28.30 18.65
CA LYS A 399 -5.13 -29.12 19.25
C LYS A 399 -4.24 -28.25 20.14
N ALA A 400 -4.25 -28.55 21.44
CA ALA A 400 -3.35 -27.88 22.38
C ALA A 400 -1.88 -28.26 22.12
N TYR A 401 -0.98 -27.28 22.18
CA TYR A 401 0.45 -27.51 22.05
C TYR A 401 1.00 -28.32 23.23
N LEU A 402 1.63 -29.46 22.96
CA LEU A 402 2.21 -30.32 23.99
C LEU A 402 3.47 -29.67 24.57
N SER A 403 3.53 -29.51 25.90
CA SER A 403 4.71 -28.96 26.60
C SER A 403 6.00 -29.74 26.34
N ALA A 404 5.88 -31.06 26.10
CA ALA A 404 6.97 -31.94 25.71
C ALA A 404 7.64 -31.57 24.37
N LEU A 405 6.98 -30.77 23.52
CA LEU A 405 7.49 -30.32 22.23
C LEU A 405 8.07 -28.89 22.28
N SER A 406 8.09 -28.24 23.45
CA SER A 406 8.50 -26.83 23.61
C SER A 406 9.88 -26.49 23.02
N ASN A 407 10.78 -27.47 22.93
CA ASN A 407 12.08 -27.33 22.27
C ASN A 407 11.99 -27.15 20.74
N LEU A 408 10.84 -27.39 20.11
CA LEU A 408 10.61 -27.20 18.68
C LEU A 408 10.12 -25.79 18.33
N LYS A 409 9.72 -24.99 19.31
CA LYS A 409 9.29 -23.60 19.09
C LYS A 409 10.42 -22.77 18.49
N GLY A 410 10.10 -22.00 17.45
CA GLY A 410 11.04 -21.15 16.74
C GLY A 410 12.07 -21.91 15.91
N LYS A 411 11.82 -23.19 15.60
CA LYS A 411 12.64 -23.97 14.67
C LYS A 411 11.99 -24.03 13.30
N ILE A 412 12.86 -24.14 12.29
CA ILE A 412 12.50 -24.65 10.99
C ILE A 412 12.67 -26.18 11.05
N LEU A 413 11.67 -26.91 10.58
CA LEU A 413 11.64 -28.36 10.56
C LEU A 413 11.60 -28.85 9.11
N LEU A 414 12.26 -29.97 8.83
CA LEU A 414 12.21 -30.63 7.54
C LEU A 414 11.64 -32.03 7.73
N GLN A 415 10.57 -32.35 7.03
CA GLN A 415 9.91 -33.65 7.10
C GLN A 415 10.72 -34.68 6.31
N VAL A 416 11.44 -35.56 7.01
CA VAL A 416 12.44 -36.45 6.38
C VAL A 416 11.87 -37.75 5.81
N GLU A 417 10.63 -38.09 6.17
CA GLU A 417 9.92 -39.31 5.71
C GLU A 417 8.90 -39.02 4.60
N SER A 418 8.97 -37.83 3.99
CA SER A 418 8.09 -37.35 2.90
C SER A 418 8.94 -36.63 1.82
N HIS A 419 8.33 -35.79 1.00
CA HIS A 419 8.94 -35.04 -0.09
C HIS A 419 9.89 -33.91 0.37
N GLY A 420 10.37 -33.91 1.63
CA GLY A 420 11.25 -32.86 2.16
C GLY A 420 10.52 -31.54 2.44
N GLU A 421 9.27 -31.62 2.89
CA GLU A 421 8.42 -30.48 3.21
C GLU A 421 8.99 -29.69 4.41
N ALA A 422 9.10 -28.36 4.26
CA ALA A 422 9.63 -27.49 5.29
C ALA A 422 8.52 -26.84 6.11
N TRP A 423 8.74 -26.70 7.42
CA TRP A 423 7.75 -26.18 8.36
C TRP A 423 8.38 -25.20 9.35
N TYR A 424 7.70 -24.10 9.66
CA TYR A 424 8.12 -23.17 10.71
C TYR A 424 7.20 -23.32 11.92
N VAL A 425 7.77 -23.48 13.12
CA VAL A 425 6.98 -23.53 14.36
C VAL A 425 7.05 -22.19 15.06
N HIS A 426 5.94 -21.48 15.18
CA HIS A 426 5.92 -20.13 15.72
C HIS A 426 6.31 -20.11 17.22
N PRO A 427 7.26 -19.26 17.67
CA PRO A 427 7.78 -19.25 19.04
C PRO A 427 6.73 -19.04 20.13
N LYS A 428 5.78 -18.12 19.89
CA LYS A 428 4.70 -17.83 20.84
C LYS A 428 3.63 -18.93 20.88
N THR A 429 2.95 -19.15 19.76
CA THR A 429 1.78 -20.05 19.65
C THR A 429 2.14 -21.52 19.61
N GLY A 430 3.32 -21.90 19.08
CA GLY A 430 3.68 -23.28 18.81
C GLY A 430 2.98 -23.89 17.59
N ILE A 431 2.20 -23.10 16.85
CA ILE A 431 1.55 -23.55 15.61
C ILE A 431 2.63 -23.75 14.54
N ARG A 432 2.55 -24.87 13.81
CA ARG A 432 3.38 -25.11 12.63
C ARG A 432 2.73 -24.56 11.38
N TYR A 433 3.58 -24.07 10.49
CA TYR A 433 3.22 -23.44 9.25
C TYR A 433 3.98 -24.07 8.10
N TYR A 434 3.27 -24.45 7.04
CA TYR A 434 3.88 -25.12 5.88
C TYR A 434 4.58 -24.11 4.98
N MET A 435 5.79 -24.44 4.55
CA MET A 435 6.60 -23.64 3.62
C MET A 435 6.93 -24.50 2.41
N LYS A 436 6.05 -24.43 1.41
CA LYS A 436 6.16 -25.24 0.18
C LYS A 436 7.43 -24.96 -0.63
N ASP A 437 7.92 -23.73 -0.61
CA ASP A 437 9.08 -23.24 -1.35
C ASP A 437 9.70 -22.01 -0.66
N GLY A 438 10.77 -21.46 -1.25
CA GLY A 438 11.46 -20.29 -0.72
C GLY A 438 10.60 -19.03 -0.65
N GLU A 439 9.75 -18.79 -1.66
CA GLU A 439 8.87 -17.62 -1.69
C GLU A 439 7.76 -17.72 -0.65
N ALA A 440 7.15 -18.90 -0.50
CA ALA A 440 6.19 -19.19 0.55
C ALA A 440 6.84 -19.08 1.93
N ALA A 441 8.10 -19.52 2.09
CA ALA A 441 8.85 -19.33 3.32
C ALA A 441 9.06 -17.84 3.62
N TYR A 442 9.52 -17.06 2.64
CA TYR A 442 9.73 -15.62 2.79
C TYR A 442 8.44 -14.88 3.15
N ALA A 443 7.34 -15.14 2.44
CA ALA A 443 6.03 -14.55 2.70
C ALA A 443 5.50 -14.93 4.10
N LEU A 444 5.55 -16.22 4.44
CA LEU A 444 5.08 -16.72 5.73
C LEU A 444 5.89 -16.15 6.90
N MET A 445 7.20 -16.03 6.69
CA MET A 445 8.10 -15.51 7.70
C MET A 445 7.95 -14.01 7.91
N ARG A 446 7.61 -13.23 6.86
CA ARG A 446 7.22 -11.82 7.00
C ARG A 446 5.87 -11.66 7.69
N TYR A 447 4.87 -12.47 7.34
CA TYR A 447 3.54 -12.42 7.96
C TYR A 447 3.58 -12.68 9.48
N HIS A 448 4.44 -13.61 9.92
CA HIS A 448 4.63 -13.93 11.35
C HIS A 448 5.78 -13.15 12.02
N SER A 449 6.33 -12.13 11.36
CA SER A 449 7.46 -11.39 11.88
C SER A 449 7.09 -10.48 13.05
N LEU A 450 8.07 -10.24 13.93
CA LEU A 450 7.98 -9.25 14.99
C LEU A 450 8.75 -7.99 14.57
N GLY A 451 8.10 -6.82 14.58
CA GLY A 451 8.78 -5.56 14.32
C GLY A 451 9.91 -5.29 15.32
N ILE A 452 11.06 -4.82 14.81
CA ILE A 452 12.23 -4.47 15.63
C ILE A 452 12.89 -3.16 15.15
N THR A 453 13.37 -2.36 16.11
CA THR A 453 14.11 -1.12 15.84
C THR A 453 15.54 -1.42 15.40
N ASN A 454 16.19 -0.51 14.67
CA ASN A 454 17.59 -0.68 14.26
C ASN A 454 18.50 -0.82 15.50
N ALA A 455 18.25 0.01 16.51
CA ALA A 455 19.01 0.01 17.76
C ALA A 455 18.89 -1.31 18.55
N ASP A 456 17.74 -1.98 18.52
CA ASP A 456 17.56 -3.28 19.19
C ASP A 456 18.04 -4.44 18.32
N LEU A 457 17.85 -4.34 17.00
CA LEU A 457 18.37 -5.30 16.04
C LEU A 457 19.89 -5.37 16.21
N ASP A 458 20.61 -4.25 16.23
CA ASP A 458 22.09 -4.12 16.37
C ASP A 458 22.68 -4.71 17.65
N LYS A 459 21.86 -4.99 18.65
CA LYS A 459 22.27 -5.70 19.87
C LYS A 459 22.23 -7.22 19.70
N ILE A 460 21.76 -7.74 18.56
CA ILE A 460 21.73 -9.17 18.22
C ILE A 460 22.89 -9.48 17.28
N PRO A 461 23.75 -10.48 17.59
CA PRO A 461 24.88 -10.82 16.73
C PRO A 461 24.42 -11.28 15.35
N GLU A 462 25.09 -10.79 14.30
CA GLU A 462 24.80 -11.19 12.92
C GLU A 462 25.58 -12.45 12.51
N GLY A 463 24.91 -13.34 11.79
CA GLY A 463 25.47 -14.55 11.21
C GLY A 463 25.57 -14.44 9.69
N ILE A 464 26.52 -15.19 9.12
CA ILE A 464 26.71 -15.29 7.67
C ILE A 464 26.07 -16.59 7.19
N LEU A 465 25.18 -16.48 6.20
CA LEU A 465 24.51 -17.63 5.60
C LEU A 465 25.44 -18.44 4.70
#